data_AF-A0A7C7VPL3-F1
#
_entry.id   AF-A0A7C7VPL3-F1
#
_cell.length_a   1.000
_cell.length_b   1.000
_cell.length_c   1.000
_cell.angle_alpha   90.00
_cell.angle_beta   90.00
_cell.angle_gamma   90.00
#
_symmetry.space_group_name_H-M   'P 1'
#
loop_
_entity.id
_entity.type
_entity.pdbx_description
1 polymer ?
#
loop_
_entity_poly.entity_id
_entity_poly.type
_entity_poly.pdbx_seq_one_letter_code
_entity_poly.pdbx_strand_id
1 'polypeptide(L)'
;MSLGYVVLLALYAAVASIPFIIGFFEYKKPADPGPLHINLDRIISDRDDALILREKVTPAIEIGLIAKDIEDLSPETVLRQKPKYNPELGYFRLIYGDTKIPDNTVMKDLLIVIGNLTFGNGCKILGGAYATGEIRVGSNCLIKFLASDSNVILGRNTRIENWVDAKGKIVISKDCFIAKVTSESKVEAVECCEIKEVCARLGFEVWDASKSRF
;
A
#
# COMPACT_ATOMS: atom_id res chain seq x y z
N MET A 1 24.80 64.46 -8.33
CA MET A 1 24.27 63.48 -7.36
C MET A 1 22.95 62.84 -7.77
N SER A 2 22.03 63.50 -8.47
CA SER A 2 20.68 62.97 -8.78
C SER A 2 20.64 61.62 -9.53
N LEU A 3 21.43 61.44 -10.59
CA LEU A 3 21.31 60.29 -11.50
C LEU A 3 21.49 58.93 -10.80
N GLY A 4 22.45 58.82 -9.87
CA GLY A 4 22.71 57.58 -9.13
C GLY A 4 21.53 57.15 -8.24
N TYR A 5 20.87 58.11 -7.58
CA TYR A 5 19.67 57.83 -6.78
C TYR A 5 18.47 57.44 -7.64
N VAL A 6 18.31 58.04 -8.83
CA VAL A 6 17.24 57.65 -9.78
C VAL A 6 17.44 56.21 -10.26
N VAL A 7 18.67 55.80 -10.59
CA VAL A 7 18.98 54.42 -10.97
C VAL A 7 18.75 53.46 -9.81
N LEU A 8 19.19 53.79 -8.59
CA LEU A 8 18.99 52.96 -7.39
C LEU A 8 17.49 52.79 -7.07
N LEU A 9 16.72 53.87 -7.14
CA LEU A 9 15.26 53.87 -6.92
C LEU A 9 14.54 52.98 -7.94
N ALA A 10 14.93 53.07 -9.23
CA ALA A 10 14.36 52.24 -10.28
C ALA A 10 14.68 50.75 -10.08
N LEU A 11 15.92 50.43 -9.67
CA LEU A 11 16.34 49.06 -9.36
C LEU A 11 15.59 48.49 -8.14
N TYR A 12 15.45 49.28 -7.07
CA TYR A 12 14.66 48.92 -5.90
C TYR A 12 13.18 48.69 -6.26
N ALA A 13 12.56 49.61 -7.01
CA ALA A 13 11.17 49.48 -7.45
C ALA A 13 10.97 48.24 -8.34
N ALA A 14 11.90 47.93 -9.25
CA ALA A 14 11.86 46.72 -10.06
C ALA A 14 11.89 45.45 -9.20
N VAL A 15 12.85 45.33 -8.28
CA VAL A 15 12.98 44.17 -7.38
C VAL A 15 11.77 44.04 -6.45
N ALA A 16 11.29 45.15 -5.88
CA ALA A 16 10.09 45.18 -5.05
C ALA A 16 8.82 44.78 -5.81
N SER A 17 8.76 45.00 -7.12
CA SER A 17 7.60 44.63 -7.95
C SER A 17 7.55 43.13 -8.32
N ILE A 18 8.69 42.42 -8.35
CA ILE A 18 8.77 41.00 -8.72
C ILE A 18 7.73 40.12 -7.98
N PRO A 19 7.62 40.13 -6.63
CA PRO A 19 6.65 39.28 -5.94
C PRO A 19 5.19 39.62 -6.29
N PHE A 20 4.86 40.89 -6.53
CA PHE A 20 3.52 41.30 -6.95
C PHE A 20 3.20 40.87 -8.39
N ILE A 21 4.18 40.92 -9.29
CA ILE A 21 4.02 40.43 -10.67
C ILE A 21 3.77 38.91 -10.67
N ILE A 22 4.56 38.14 -9.91
CA ILE A 22 4.35 36.69 -9.76
C ILE A 22 2.99 36.40 -9.14
N GLY A 23 2.63 37.08 -8.05
CA GLY A 23 1.32 36.93 -7.39
C GLY A 23 0.15 37.31 -8.29
N PHE A 24 0.30 38.30 -9.17
CA PHE A 24 -0.72 38.69 -10.13
C PHE A 24 -0.89 37.67 -11.27
N PHE A 25 0.20 37.05 -11.72
CA PHE A 25 0.12 35.92 -12.66
C PHE A 25 -0.52 34.70 -12.01
N GLU A 26 -0.22 34.40 -10.74
CA GLU A 26 -0.85 33.30 -10.01
C GLU A 26 -2.34 33.56 -9.77
N TYR A 27 -2.71 34.78 -9.36
CA TYR A 27 -4.11 35.20 -9.19
C TYR A 27 -4.92 35.15 -10.49
N LYS A 28 -4.25 35.30 -11.64
CA LYS A 28 -4.88 35.16 -12.97
C LYS A 28 -4.96 33.71 -13.46
N LYS A 29 -4.30 32.75 -12.82
CA LYS A 29 -4.61 31.34 -13.07
C LYS A 29 -5.98 31.03 -12.46
N PRO A 30 -6.82 30.23 -13.13
CA PRO A 30 -8.04 29.74 -12.51
C PRO A 30 -7.67 28.88 -11.29
N ALA A 31 -8.43 29.01 -10.20
CA ALA A 31 -8.16 28.31 -8.95
C ALA A 31 -8.18 26.78 -9.11
N ASP A 32 -9.04 26.29 -10.01
CA ASP A 32 -9.06 24.92 -10.49
C ASP A 32 -8.76 24.88 -11.99
N PRO A 33 -8.02 23.88 -12.50
CA PRO A 33 -7.75 23.71 -13.95
C PRO A 33 -8.99 23.31 -14.77
N GLY A 34 -10.16 23.20 -14.13
CA GLY A 34 -11.44 22.80 -14.70
C GLY A 34 -12.32 22.13 -13.63
N PRO A 35 -13.55 21.72 -13.96
CA PRO A 35 -14.30 20.82 -13.09
C PRO A 35 -13.50 19.53 -12.86
N LEU A 36 -13.45 19.05 -11.62
CA LEU A 36 -12.78 17.79 -11.29
C LEU A 36 -13.34 16.67 -12.17
N HIS A 37 -12.48 15.95 -12.90
CA HIS A 37 -12.92 14.92 -13.82
C HIS A 37 -13.42 13.69 -13.06
N ILE A 38 -14.74 13.61 -12.85
CA ILE A 38 -15.41 12.45 -12.28
C ILE A 38 -15.72 11.49 -13.43
N ASN A 39 -15.04 10.36 -13.47
CA ASN A 39 -15.37 9.27 -14.38
C ASN A 39 -16.68 8.60 -13.90
N LEU A 40 -17.80 8.93 -14.56
CA LEU A 40 -19.13 8.39 -14.26
C LEU A 40 -19.29 6.92 -14.67
N ASP A 41 -18.48 6.45 -15.62
CA ASP A 41 -18.45 5.05 -16.06
C ASP A 41 -17.60 4.17 -15.13
N ARG A 42 -16.98 4.74 -14.10
CA ARG A 42 -16.27 3.98 -13.05
C ARG A 42 -17.28 3.15 -12.27
N ILE A 43 -17.30 1.85 -12.56
CA ILE A 43 -17.89 0.85 -11.68
C ILE A 43 -17.12 0.89 -10.36
N ILE A 44 -17.76 1.37 -9.29
CA ILE A 44 -17.20 1.34 -7.94
C ILE A 44 -17.20 -0.11 -7.49
N SER A 45 -16.03 -0.74 -7.42
CA SER A 45 -15.86 -2.05 -6.82
C SER A 45 -15.50 -1.88 -5.35
N ASP A 46 -15.99 -2.79 -4.49
CA ASP A 46 -15.47 -2.92 -3.13
C ASP A 46 -13.95 -3.17 -3.09
N ARG A 47 -13.39 -3.64 -4.21
CA ARG A 47 -11.99 -4.01 -4.38
C ARG A 47 -11.12 -2.89 -4.99
N ASP A 48 -11.67 -1.71 -5.23
CA ASP A 48 -10.99 -0.61 -5.94
C ASP A 48 -9.58 -0.34 -5.40
N ASP A 49 -9.40 -0.21 -4.08
CA ASP A 49 -8.08 0.02 -3.47
C ASP A 49 -7.05 -1.07 -3.83
N ALA A 50 -7.49 -2.32 -3.85
CA ALA A 50 -6.65 -3.49 -4.09
C ALA A 50 -6.41 -3.75 -5.59
N LEU A 51 -7.32 -3.29 -6.46
CA LEU A 51 -7.13 -3.28 -7.91
C LEU A 51 -6.14 -2.19 -8.31
N ILE A 52 -6.30 -0.97 -7.78
CA ILE A 52 -5.38 0.16 -7.99
C ILE A 52 -3.96 -0.19 -7.49
N LEU A 53 -3.83 -0.86 -6.33
CA LEU A 53 -2.50 -1.31 -5.88
C LEU A 53 -1.87 -2.28 -6.90
N ARG A 54 -2.62 -3.27 -7.38
CA ARG A 54 -2.13 -4.27 -8.36
C ARG A 54 -1.67 -3.65 -9.67
N GLU A 55 -2.44 -2.71 -10.20
CA GLU A 55 -2.07 -1.93 -11.38
C GLU A 55 -0.73 -1.22 -11.15
N LYS A 56 -0.58 -0.51 -10.02
CA LYS A 56 0.66 0.21 -9.68
C LYS A 56 1.87 -0.70 -9.42
N VAL A 57 1.70 -1.91 -8.86
CA VAL A 57 2.84 -2.82 -8.62
C VAL A 57 3.25 -3.65 -9.84
N THR A 58 2.39 -3.82 -10.84
CA THR A 58 2.68 -4.63 -12.05
C THR A 58 4.00 -4.25 -12.73
N PRO A 59 4.30 -2.97 -13.03
CA PRO A 59 5.57 -2.59 -13.66
C PRO A 59 6.79 -2.88 -12.78
N ALA A 60 6.67 -2.77 -11.45
CA ALA A 60 7.76 -3.09 -10.53
C ALA A 60 8.06 -4.60 -10.51
N ILE A 61 7.04 -5.44 -10.64
CA ILE A 61 7.17 -6.90 -10.73
C ILE A 61 7.83 -7.31 -12.05
N GLU A 62 7.38 -6.75 -13.18
CA GLU A 62 7.97 -7.02 -14.51
C GLU A 62 9.45 -6.64 -14.57
N ILE A 63 9.81 -5.43 -14.09
CA ILE A 63 11.20 -4.99 -14.00
C ILE A 63 12.01 -5.91 -13.08
N GLY A 64 11.45 -6.33 -11.95
CA GLY A 64 12.10 -7.27 -11.04
C GLY A 64 12.34 -8.66 -11.63
N LEU A 65 11.41 -9.16 -12.45
CA LEU A 65 11.54 -10.42 -13.18
C LEU A 65 12.69 -10.37 -14.18
N ILE A 66 12.83 -9.25 -14.90
CA ILE A 66 13.93 -9.02 -15.87
C ILE A 66 15.27 -8.81 -15.14
N ALA A 67 15.27 -8.06 -14.03
CA ALA A 67 16.49 -7.72 -13.30
C ALA A 67 17.02 -8.85 -12.40
N LYS A 68 16.24 -9.92 -12.17
CA LYS A 68 16.58 -11.04 -11.27
C LYS A 68 17.94 -11.68 -11.55
N ASP A 69 18.34 -11.76 -12.82
CA ASP A 69 19.62 -12.37 -13.21
C ASP A 69 20.83 -11.40 -13.10
N ILE A 70 20.57 -10.14 -12.71
CA ILE A 70 21.56 -9.04 -12.66
C ILE A 70 21.68 -8.46 -11.24
N GLU A 71 20.56 -8.25 -10.55
CA GLU A 71 20.50 -7.80 -9.15
C GLU A 71 20.13 -8.97 -8.22
N ASP A 72 20.85 -9.12 -7.11
CA ASP A 72 20.44 -10.02 -6.03
C ASP A 72 19.20 -9.46 -5.30
N LEU A 73 18.04 -9.94 -5.71
CA LEU A 73 16.73 -9.65 -5.11
C LEU A 73 16.36 -10.63 -3.97
N SER A 74 17.34 -11.33 -3.40
CA SER A 74 17.10 -12.24 -2.26
C SER A 74 16.60 -11.49 -1.01
N PRO A 75 15.84 -12.18 -0.12
CA PRO A 75 15.28 -11.53 1.07
C PRO A 75 16.34 -10.89 1.98
N GLU A 76 17.48 -11.56 2.17
CA GLU A 76 18.55 -11.10 3.07
C GLU A 76 19.20 -9.81 2.58
N THR A 77 19.43 -9.70 1.27
CA THR A 77 20.03 -8.54 0.64
C THR A 77 19.06 -7.36 0.61
N VAL A 78 17.82 -7.58 0.16
CA VAL A 78 16.81 -6.51 0.00
C VAL A 78 16.39 -5.90 1.35
N LEU A 79 16.32 -6.69 2.42
CA LEU A 79 15.99 -6.17 3.76
C LEU A 79 17.10 -5.29 4.36
N ARG A 80 18.36 -5.44 3.91
CA ARG A 80 19.51 -4.62 4.35
C ARG A 80 19.71 -3.35 3.51
N GLN A 81 19.25 -3.35 2.26
CA GLN A 81 19.36 -2.20 1.36
C GLN A 81 18.42 -1.04 1.76
N LYS A 82 18.57 0.12 1.11
CA LYS A 82 17.57 1.21 1.19
C LYS A 82 16.37 0.89 0.28
N PRO A 83 15.13 1.27 0.64
CA PRO A 83 13.98 1.07 -0.23
C PRO A 83 14.13 1.90 -1.52
N LYS A 84 13.66 1.34 -2.63
CA LYS A 84 13.58 2.03 -3.93
C LYS A 84 12.41 3.01 -3.88
N TYR A 85 12.49 4.14 -4.59
CA TYR A 85 11.39 5.11 -4.69
C TYR A 85 10.76 5.08 -6.08
N ASN A 86 9.43 5.11 -6.14
CA ASN A 86 8.65 5.26 -7.35
C ASN A 86 7.55 6.31 -7.11
N PRO A 87 7.24 7.22 -8.07
CA PRO A 87 6.25 8.27 -7.87
C PRO A 87 4.83 7.78 -7.50
N GLU A 88 4.42 6.63 -8.02
CA GLU A 88 3.07 6.06 -7.86
C GLU A 88 2.92 5.16 -6.64
N LEU A 89 4.01 4.51 -6.21
CA LEU A 89 4.06 3.57 -5.07
C LEU A 89 4.68 4.16 -3.81
N GLY A 90 5.42 5.27 -3.92
CA GLY A 90 6.27 5.79 -2.86
C GLY A 90 7.54 4.95 -2.66
N TYR A 91 7.97 4.79 -1.42
CA TYR A 91 9.09 3.93 -1.06
C TYR A 91 8.64 2.47 -0.97
N PHE A 92 9.37 1.57 -1.63
CA PHE A 92 9.06 0.13 -1.67
C PHE A 92 10.32 -0.75 -1.64
N ARG A 93 10.12 -2.03 -1.29
CA ARG A 93 11.10 -3.11 -1.44
C ARG A 93 10.49 -4.20 -2.31
N LEU A 94 11.32 -4.80 -3.15
CA LEU A 94 10.94 -5.90 -4.01
C LEU A 94 11.82 -7.12 -3.70
N ILE A 95 11.21 -8.22 -3.28
CA ILE A 95 11.88 -9.47 -2.96
C ILE A 95 11.44 -10.54 -3.95
N TYR A 96 12.38 -11.32 -4.47
CA TYR A 96 12.09 -12.47 -5.33
C TYR A 96 12.15 -13.78 -4.53
N GLY A 97 11.14 -14.63 -4.71
CA GLY A 97 11.04 -15.94 -4.08
C GLY A 97 10.32 -15.93 -2.72
N ASP A 98 10.10 -17.13 -2.21
CA ASP A 98 9.36 -17.36 -0.98
C ASP A 98 10.09 -16.77 0.22
N THR A 99 9.39 -15.89 0.95
CA THR A 99 9.99 -15.01 1.94
C THR A 99 9.31 -15.18 3.30
N LYS A 100 10.11 -15.48 4.33
CA LYS A 100 9.71 -15.28 5.73
C LYS A 100 10.36 -14.00 6.24
N ILE A 101 9.56 -13.05 6.71
CA ILE A 101 10.07 -11.83 7.32
C ILE A 101 10.67 -12.16 8.70
N PRO A 102 11.92 -11.72 9.01
CA PRO A 102 12.53 -11.95 10.31
C PRO A 102 11.75 -11.30 11.46
N ASP A 103 11.66 -12.01 12.57
CA ASP A 103 11.02 -11.57 13.81
C ASP A 103 11.54 -10.17 14.24
N ASN A 104 10.62 -9.29 14.66
CA ASN A 104 10.87 -7.88 15.04
C ASN A 104 11.25 -6.91 13.90
N THR A 105 11.11 -7.31 12.63
CA THR A 105 11.29 -6.38 11.50
C THR A 105 10.21 -5.30 11.49
N VAL A 106 10.62 -4.02 11.42
CA VAL A 106 9.73 -2.87 11.25
C VAL A 106 10.13 -2.10 9.99
N MET A 107 9.18 -1.93 9.08
CA MET A 107 9.29 -1.20 7.83
C MET A 107 8.11 -0.23 7.70
N LYS A 108 8.30 0.84 6.93
CA LYS A 108 7.28 1.88 6.66
C LYS A 108 6.98 2.05 5.17
N ASP A 109 7.85 1.49 4.36
CA ASP A 109 7.79 1.27 2.92
C ASP A 109 6.90 0.07 2.55
N LEU A 110 6.41 0.06 1.31
CA LEU A 110 5.61 -1.03 0.75
C LEU A 110 6.49 -2.26 0.50
N LEU A 111 6.09 -3.42 1.00
CA LEU A 111 6.73 -4.69 0.67
C LEU A 111 6.05 -5.36 -0.52
N ILE A 112 6.80 -5.68 -1.57
CA ILE A 112 6.35 -6.44 -2.75
C ILE A 112 7.14 -7.76 -2.80
N VAL A 113 6.45 -8.90 -2.84
CA VAL A 113 7.08 -10.23 -2.89
C VAL A 113 6.60 -11.02 -4.11
N ILE A 114 7.55 -11.43 -4.95
CA ILE A 114 7.31 -12.32 -6.09
C ILE A 114 7.47 -13.77 -5.61
N GLY A 115 6.48 -14.26 -4.87
CA GLY A 115 6.51 -15.54 -4.16
C GLY A 115 5.49 -15.57 -3.01
N ASN A 116 5.57 -16.60 -2.17
CA ASN A 116 4.80 -16.70 -0.93
C ASN A 116 5.42 -15.84 0.17
N LEU A 117 4.60 -15.31 1.08
CA LEU A 117 5.03 -14.38 2.12
C LEU A 117 4.51 -14.81 3.50
N THR A 118 5.42 -15.05 4.44
CA THR A 118 5.10 -15.48 5.81
C THR A 118 5.58 -14.48 6.87
N PHE A 119 4.69 -14.20 7.82
CA PHE A 119 4.90 -13.30 8.96
C PHE A 119 4.67 -14.05 10.29
N GLY A 120 5.43 -13.69 11.34
CA GLY A 120 5.46 -14.36 12.65
C GLY A 120 5.99 -13.44 13.77
N ASN A 121 6.05 -13.92 15.02
CA ASN A 121 6.08 -13.08 16.22
C ASN A 121 7.06 -11.89 16.19
N GLY A 122 6.48 -10.69 16.29
CA GLY A 122 7.13 -9.44 15.91
C GLY A 122 6.84 -9.06 14.45
N CYS A 123 5.60 -8.61 14.17
CA CYS A 123 5.26 -7.91 12.93
C CYS A 123 4.49 -6.61 13.21
N LYS A 124 5.08 -5.48 12.79
CA LYS A 124 4.34 -4.26 12.42
C LYS A 124 4.97 -3.59 11.21
N ILE A 125 4.31 -3.61 10.06
CA ILE A 125 4.82 -3.00 8.81
C ILE A 125 3.71 -2.20 8.12
N LEU A 126 3.84 -0.88 8.18
CA LEU A 126 2.74 0.07 7.93
C LEU A 126 2.90 0.87 6.63
N GLY A 127 3.72 0.37 5.70
CA GLY A 127 3.60 0.66 4.27
C GLY A 127 2.63 -0.26 3.53
N GLY A 128 2.21 -1.36 4.17
CA GLY A 128 1.43 -2.44 3.56
C GLY A 128 2.32 -3.49 2.88
N ALA A 129 1.71 -4.61 2.45
CA ALA A 129 2.41 -5.64 1.69
C ALA A 129 1.54 -6.25 0.58
N TYR A 130 2.20 -6.58 -0.53
CA TYR A 130 1.63 -7.33 -1.65
C TYR A 130 2.48 -8.57 -1.93
N ALA A 131 1.83 -9.69 -2.26
CA ALA A 131 2.50 -10.91 -2.73
C ALA A 131 1.79 -11.53 -3.94
N THR A 132 2.56 -12.02 -4.90
CA THR A 132 2.02 -12.82 -6.02
C THR A 132 1.57 -14.22 -5.55
N GLY A 133 2.17 -14.74 -4.48
CA GLY A 133 1.82 -16.01 -3.84
C GLY A 133 0.95 -15.84 -2.59
N GLU A 134 0.82 -16.93 -1.82
CA GLU A 134 0.02 -16.98 -0.60
C GLU A 134 0.64 -16.15 0.52
N ILE A 135 -0.19 -15.38 1.23
CA ILE A 135 0.23 -14.62 2.41
C ILE A 135 -0.24 -15.35 3.68
N ARG A 136 0.71 -15.70 4.56
CA ARG A 136 0.44 -16.27 5.88
C ARG A 136 0.86 -15.28 6.97
N VAL A 137 -0.10 -14.78 7.73
CA VAL A 137 0.16 -13.78 8.78
C VAL A 137 -0.25 -14.30 10.14
N GLY A 138 0.76 -14.64 10.95
CA GLY A 138 0.66 -14.46 12.38
C GLY A 138 1.60 -13.35 12.84
N SER A 139 1.61 -13.04 14.13
CA SER A 139 2.74 -12.36 14.77
C SER A 139 2.71 -12.57 16.26
N ASN A 140 2.18 -11.63 17.04
CA ASN A 140 0.76 -11.32 16.91
C ASN A 140 0.44 -9.88 16.41
N CYS A 141 -0.16 -9.71 15.21
CA CYS A 141 0.17 -8.69 14.16
C CYS A 141 -0.33 -7.22 14.25
N LEU A 142 0.26 -6.32 13.44
CA LEU A 142 -0.38 -5.10 12.88
C LEU A 142 0.15 -4.72 11.47
N ILE A 143 -0.65 -4.78 10.39
CA ILE A 143 -0.23 -4.38 9.02
C ILE A 143 -1.23 -3.36 8.45
N LYS A 144 -0.80 -2.39 7.62
CA LYS A 144 -1.69 -1.32 7.13
C LYS A 144 -2.73 -1.82 6.12
N PHE A 145 -2.28 -2.55 5.10
CA PHE A 145 -3.11 -3.28 4.14
C PHE A 145 -2.36 -4.52 3.64
N LEU A 146 -3.11 -5.49 3.10
CA LEU A 146 -2.55 -6.70 2.48
C LEU A 146 -3.24 -7.02 1.16
N ALA A 147 -2.47 -7.38 0.14
CA ALA A 147 -2.98 -7.86 -1.14
C ALA A 147 -2.27 -9.16 -1.56
N SER A 148 -3.03 -10.22 -1.89
CA SER A 148 -2.48 -11.46 -2.46
C SER A 148 -3.15 -11.80 -3.79
N ASP A 149 -2.36 -12.30 -4.75
CA ASP A 149 -2.89 -12.95 -5.95
C ASP A 149 -3.22 -14.44 -5.75
N SER A 150 -3.06 -14.94 -4.53
CA SER A 150 -3.46 -16.26 -4.05
C SER A 150 -4.30 -16.09 -2.78
N ASN A 151 -4.18 -17.00 -1.79
CA ASN A 151 -4.91 -16.94 -0.53
C ASN A 151 -4.26 -15.99 0.49
N VAL A 152 -5.05 -15.54 1.48
CA VAL A 152 -4.54 -14.87 2.69
C VAL A 152 -5.01 -15.64 3.92
N ILE A 153 -4.07 -16.07 4.76
CA ILE A 153 -4.33 -16.79 6.00
C ILE A 153 -3.88 -15.89 7.17
N LEU A 154 -4.84 -15.26 7.83
CA LEU A 154 -4.65 -14.45 9.03
C LEU A 154 -4.90 -15.31 10.28
N GLY A 155 -3.92 -15.35 11.17
CA GLY A 155 -3.86 -16.37 12.20
C GLY A 155 -2.89 -16.04 13.32
N ARG A 156 -3.46 -15.40 14.33
CA ARG A 156 -2.92 -15.08 15.63
C ARG A 156 -1.80 -14.01 15.64
N ASN A 157 -1.93 -12.91 16.37
CA ASN A 157 -3.13 -12.11 16.69
C ASN A 157 -3.77 -11.68 15.34
N THR A 158 -4.42 -10.52 15.21
CA THR A 158 -4.47 -9.77 13.91
C THR A 158 -5.02 -8.36 14.12
N ARG A 159 -4.40 -7.35 13.50
CA ARG A 159 -5.10 -6.08 13.21
C ARG A 159 -4.64 -5.49 11.88
N ILE A 160 -5.58 -5.08 11.04
CA ILE A 160 -5.28 -4.44 9.75
C ILE A 160 -6.14 -3.20 9.56
N GLU A 161 -5.47 -2.06 9.33
CA GLU A 161 -6.05 -0.73 9.52
C GLU A 161 -7.00 -0.32 8.40
N ASN A 162 -6.66 -0.67 7.16
CA ASN A 162 -7.44 -0.30 5.98
C ASN A 162 -8.16 -1.53 5.39
N TRP A 163 -7.44 -2.40 4.68
CA TRP A 163 -8.06 -3.46 3.91
C TRP A 163 -7.18 -4.70 3.72
N VAL A 164 -7.82 -5.84 3.51
CA VAL A 164 -7.21 -7.12 3.13
C VAL A 164 -7.89 -7.63 1.89
N ASP A 165 -7.13 -7.92 0.84
CA ASP A 165 -7.67 -8.44 -0.41
C ASP A 165 -6.94 -9.70 -0.89
N ALA A 166 -7.71 -10.64 -1.43
CA ALA A 166 -7.21 -11.87 -2.05
C ALA A 166 -7.96 -12.19 -3.35
N LYS A 167 -7.24 -12.68 -4.37
CA LYS A 167 -7.89 -13.43 -5.46
C LYS A 167 -8.37 -14.80 -4.97
N GLY A 168 -7.57 -15.43 -4.12
CA GLY A 168 -7.92 -16.67 -3.44
C GLY A 168 -8.80 -16.47 -2.21
N LYS A 169 -8.83 -17.51 -1.37
CA LYS A 169 -9.58 -17.56 -0.13
C LYS A 169 -8.95 -16.68 0.95
N ILE A 170 -9.76 -16.05 1.79
CA ILE A 170 -9.29 -15.42 3.03
C ILE A 170 -9.74 -16.27 4.23
N VAL A 171 -8.81 -16.64 5.10
CA VAL A 171 -9.09 -17.35 6.36
C VAL A 171 -8.61 -16.48 7.52
N ILE A 172 -9.47 -16.21 8.50
CA ILE A 172 -9.18 -15.31 9.62
C ILE A 172 -9.51 -16.05 10.92
N SER A 173 -8.48 -16.45 11.67
CA SER A 173 -8.64 -17.52 12.68
C SER A 173 -8.47 -17.09 14.14
N LYS A 174 -7.94 -15.89 14.40
CA LYS A 174 -7.93 -15.15 15.68
C LYS A 174 -6.91 -14.02 15.62
N ASP A 175 -6.98 -12.96 16.40
CA ASP A 175 -8.06 -12.36 17.18
C ASP A 175 -8.13 -10.96 16.58
N CYS A 176 -9.27 -10.61 16.01
CA CYS A 176 -9.29 -9.69 14.89
C CYS A 176 -9.50 -8.23 15.27
N PHE A 177 -8.98 -7.36 14.40
CA PHE A 177 -9.72 -6.15 14.01
C PHE A 177 -9.32 -5.77 12.58
N ILE A 178 -10.25 -5.78 11.64
CA ILE A 178 -9.98 -5.40 10.24
C ILE A 178 -11.05 -4.41 9.78
N ALA A 179 -10.65 -3.32 9.11
CA ALA A 179 -11.65 -2.41 8.55
C ALA A 179 -12.38 -3.05 7.35
N LYS A 180 -11.69 -3.39 6.26
CA LYS A 180 -12.30 -4.02 5.08
C LYS A 180 -11.64 -5.35 4.69
N VAL A 181 -12.44 -6.34 4.31
CA VAL A 181 -11.96 -7.63 3.77
C VAL A 181 -12.64 -7.92 2.45
N THR A 182 -11.87 -8.20 1.40
CA THR A 182 -12.38 -8.46 0.06
C THR A 182 -11.79 -9.71 -0.59
N SER A 183 -12.62 -10.49 -1.30
CA SER A 183 -12.15 -11.70 -1.98
C SER A 183 -12.92 -11.99 -3.28
N GLU A 184 -12.21 -12.43 -4.33
CA GLU A 184 -12.83 -13.01 -5.54
C GLU A 184 -13.39 -14.42 -5.32
N SER A 185 -13.09 -15.00 -4.16
CA SER A 185 -13.50 -16.32 -3.72
C SER A 185 -14.33 -16.16 -2.43
N LYS A 186 -13.90 -16.78 -1.33
CA LYS A 186 -14.62 -16.90 -0.07
C LYS A 186 -13.83 -16.30 1.09
N VAL A 187 -14.53 -15.71 2.05
CA VAL A 187 -13.97 -15.28 3.34
C VAL A 187 -14.50 -16.19 4.44
N GLU A 188 -13.61 -16.73 5.26
CA GLU A 188 -13.93 -17.53 6.46
C GLU A 188 -13.34 -16.86 7.69
N ALA A 189 -14.16 -16.56 8.70
CA ALA A 189 -13.73 -15.94 9.94
C ALA A 189 -14.16 -16.74 11.17
N VAL A 190 -13.32 -16.75 12.21
CA VAL A 190 -13.68 -17.31 13.51
C VAL A 190 -14.79 -16.49 14.19
N GLU A 191 -15.65 -17.14 14.97
CA GLU A 191 -16.55 -16.45 15.90
C GLU A 191 -15.78 -15.43 16.78
N CYS A 192 -16.41 -14.30 17.09
CA CYS A 192 -15.83 -13.13 17.78
C CYS A 192 -14.78 -12.30 17.00
N CYS A 193 -14.63 -12.50 15.68
CA CYS A 193 -13.80 -11.65 14.83
C CYS A 193 -14.50 -10.32 14.46
N GLU A 194 -13.91 -9.15 14.79
CA GLU A 194 -14.45 -7.84 14.37
C GLU A 194 -13.93 -7.45 12.97
N ILE A 195 -14.87 -7.31 12.02
CA ILE A 195 -14.63 -6.81 10.66
C ILE A 195 -15.74 -5.80 10.33
N LYS A 196 -15.42 -4.60 9.82
CA LYS A 196 -16.44 -3.59 9.50
C LYS A 196 -17.14 -3.85 8.17
N GLU A 197 -16.36 -4.18 7.15
CA GLU A 197 -16.84 -4.44 5.78
C GLU A 197 -16.28 -5.77 5.27
N VAL A 198 -17.15 -6.64 4.76
CA VAL A 198 -16.76 -7.89 4.10
C VAL A 198 -17.47 -7.97 2.74
N CYS A 199 -16.71 -8.16 1.66
CA CYS A 199 -17.27 -8.46 0.34
C CYS A 199 -16.54 -9.67 -0.27
N ALA A 200 -17.27 -10.75 -0.52
CA ALA A 200 -16.71 -11.99 -1.01
C ALA A 200 -17.63 -12.61 -2.07
N ARG A 201 -17.10 -12.88 -3.26
CA ARG A 201 -17.89 -13.34 -4.41
C ARG A 201 -18.63 -14.66 -4.16
N LEU A 202 -18.04 -15.57 -3.41
CA LEU A 202 -18.60 -16.87 -3.04
C LEU A 202 -19.19 -16.88 -1.61
N GLY A 203 -19.27 -15.72 -0.96
CA GLY A 203 -19.86 -15.55 0.37
C GLY A 203 -18.87 -15.51 1.53
N PHE A 204 -19.44 -15.21 2.70
CA PHE A 204 -18.76 -15.09 3.98
C PHE A 204 -19.31 -16.14 4.94
N GLU A 205 -18.42 -16.93 5.55
CA GLU A 205 -18.77 -17.93 6.56
C GLU A 205 -18.08 -17.63 7.89
N VAL A 206 -18.86 -17.75 8.97
CA VAL A 206 -18.36 -17.67 10.34
C VAL A 206 -18.32 -19.09 10.91
N TRP A 207 -17.19 -19.47 11.53
CA TRP A 207 -17.00 -20.81 12.09
C TRP A 207 -16.65 -20.78 13.58
N ASP A 208 -17.28 -21.71 14.30
CA ASP A 208 -17.13 -21.88 15.74
C ASP A 208 -15.85 -22.66 16.09
N ALA A 209 -14.82 -21.94 16.55
CA ALA A 209 -13.57 -22.54 16.99
C ALA A 209 -13.69 -23.36 18.29
N SER A 210 -14.79 -23.27 19.04
CA SER A 210 -15.04 -24.12 20.22
C SER A 210 -15.42 -25.56 19.83
N LYS A 211 -15.96 -25.76 18.62
CA LYS A 211 -16.29 -27.08 18.06
C LYS A 211 -15.09 -27.80 17.45
N SER A 212 -13.99 -27.09 17.13
CA SER A 212 -12.75 -27.70 16.61
C SER A 212 -11.74 -27.99 17.72
N ARG A 213 -11.98 -29.05 18.51
CA ARG A 213 -10.92 -29.68 19.32
C ARG A 213 -10.20 -30.75 18.51
N PHE A 214 -9.02 -30.41 18.01
CA PHE A 214 -7.97 -31.34 17.56
C PHE A 214 -6.62 -30.83 18.07
#